data_AF-A0A6N9PMJ8-F1
#
_entry.id   AF-A0A6N9PMJ8-F1
#
_cell.length_a   1.000
_cell.length_b   1.000
_cell.length_c   1.000
_cell.angle_alpha   90.00
_cell.angle_beta   90.00
_cell.angle_gamma   90.00
#
_symmetry.space_group_name_H-M   'P 1'
#
loop_
_entity.id
_entity.type
_entity.pdbx_description
1 polymer ?
#
loop_
_entity_poly.entity_id
_entity_poly.type
_entity_poly.pdbx_seq_one_letter_code
_entity_poly.pdbx_strand_id
1 'polypeptide(L)'
;MSDIKVQASAQGYAQEQAQAGQGSQNGTPSHLETVAEKDSQTIQEMIKESREKMERHREQLERIKTKPRYGDAPLEAYARLARAKNKSQVGMAAGYARRRIAQLRAALRTDSENTEEIKAALRQLEKAVSRAGKKKQDLQKEELKEARRERLIEEEERERAQRLNQELRRAKMLRFLRERSYMHEAVIDGQQQKMLSATRNELRRQAQALQGALGPSPEYAAQQYAAASAPEAAGGGEAAPAAPGVDMQV
;
A
#
# COMPACT_ATOMS: atom_id res chain seq x y z
N MET A 1 5.96 15.66 -37.22
CA MET A 1 4.77 14.78 -37.24
C MET A 1 4.58 14.27 -35.82
N SER A 2 3.66 14.69 -34.97
CA SER A 2 2.50 15.57 -35.10
C SER A 2 2.13 15.98 -33.67
N ASP A 3 2.12 17.30 -33.37
CA ASP A 3 1.74 17.84 -32.07
C ASP A 3 0.23 17.74 -31.86
N ILE A 4 -0.18 17.06 -30.78
CA ILE A 4 -1.58 16.97 -30.35
C ILE A 4 -1.89 18.20 -29.48
N LYS A 5 -2.41 19.26 -30.12
CA LYS A 5 -3.09 20.37 -29.45
C LYS A 5 -4.54 19.97 -29.17
N VAL A 6 -4.89 19.83 -27.89
CA VAL A 6 -6.30 19.74 -27.46
C VAL A 6 -6.84 21.16 -27.30
N GLN A 7 -7.68 21.53 -28.27
CA GLN A 7 -8.44 22.78 -28.32
C GLN A 7 -9.46 22.85 -27.17
N ALA A 8 -9.38 23.91 -26.38
CA ALA A 8 -10.46 24.36 -25.52
C ALA A 8 -11.56 24.99 -26.38
N SER A 9 -12.74 24.40 -26.35
CA SER A 9 -13.96 24.94 -26.94
C SER A 9 -14.52 26.07 -26.07
N ALA A 10 -14.23 27.30 -26.44
CA ALA A 10 -14.95 28.49 -25.99
C ALA A 10 -15.67 29.08 -27.21
N GLN A 11 -16.94 28.73 -27.39
CA GLN A 11 -17.83 29.41 -28.33
C GLN A 11 -19.24 29.49 -27.76
N GLY A 12 -19.79 30.71 -27.84
CA GLY A 12 -21.23 30.93 -27.82
C GLY A 12 -21.73 31.76 -26.64
N TYR A 13 -21.37 33.04 -26.58
CA TYR A 13 -22.32 34.16 -26.40
C TYR A 13 -21.64 35.45 -26.86
N ALA A 14 -21.96 35.86 -28.09
CA ALA A 14 -21.69 37.19 -28.62
C ALA A 14 -23.04 37.85 -28.93
N GLN A 15 -23.05 39.19 -28.84
CA GLN A 15 -24.13 40.16 -29.13
C GLN A 15 -25.16 40.35 -28.00
N GLU A 16 -25.50 41.56 -27.55
CA GLU A 16 -25.38 42.87 -28.18
C GLU A 16 -25.49 44.02 -27.14
N GLN A 17 -25.12 45.22 -27.59
CA GLN A 17 -25.38 46.55 -27.01
C GLN A 17 -24.29 47.18 -26.12
N ALA A 18 -23.22 47.61 -26.79
CA ALA A 18 -22.70 48.96 -26.60
C ALA A 18 -22.93 49.74 -27.90
N GLN A 19 -23.68 50.84 -27.84
CA GLN A 19 -23.67 51.89 -28.86
C GLN A 19 -23.45 53.22 -28.17
N ALA A 20 -22.29 53.80 -28.42
CA ALA A 20 -21.99 55.21 -28.19
C ALA A 20 -21.49 55.81 -29.51
N GLY A 21 -22.21 56.83 -29.99
CA GLY A 21 -21.66 57.95 -30.77
C GLY A 21 -21.83 57.90 -32.29
N GLN A 22 -22.69 58.77 -32.84
CA GLN A 22 -22.26 60.06 -33.43
C GLN A 22 -23.45 60.82 -34.04
N GLY A 23 -23.41 62.16 -33.93
CA GLY A 23 -24.32 63.07 -34.63
C GLY A 23 -24.29 64.49 -34.06
N SER A 24 -23.38 65.32 -34.55
CA SER A 24 -23.20 66.74 -34.23
C SER A 24 -24.24 67.62 -34.95
N GLN A 25 -24.74 68.69 -34.31
CA GLN A 25 -24.58 70.10 -34.75
C GLN A 25 -25.63 71.06 -34.13
N ASN A 26 -25.09 72.17 -33.61
CA ASN A 26 -25.58 73.55 -33.58
C ASN A 26 -27.01 73.91 -33.10
N GLY A 27 -27.03 74.83 -32.13
CA GLY A 27 -28.18 75.71 -31.88
C GLY A 27 -28.22 76.24 -30.45
N THR A 28 -27.47 77.30 -30.15
CA THR A 28 -27.92 78.26 -29.14
C THR A 28 -29.30 78.80 -29.56
N PRO A 29 -30.26 78.89 -28.64
CA PRO A 29 -30.67 80.24 -28.29
C PRO A 29 -30.77 80.43 -26.78
N SER A 30 -30.20 81.55 -26.36
CA SER A 30 -30.57 82.28 -25.17
C SER A 30 -32.08 82.49 -25.11
N HIS A 31 -32.75 81.86 -24.15
CA HIS A 31 -33.96 82.43 -23.55
C HIS A 31 -33.71 82.59 -22.06
N LEU A 32 -33.10 83.72 -21.71
CA LEU A 32 -33.12 84.20 -20.34
C LEU A 32 -34.56 84.60 -19.99
N GLU A 33 -34.91 84.28 -18.75
CA GLU A 33 -35.90 84.97 -17.91
C GLU A 33 -37.37 84.73 -18.27
N THR A 34 -37.94 83.65 -17.69
CA THR A 34 -39.23 83.62 -16.94
C THR A 34 -39.72 82.20 -16.58
N VAL A 35 -38.98 81.13 -16.90
CA VAL A 35 -39.37 79.72 -16.55
C VAL A 35 -38.57 79.11 -15.39
N ALA A 36 -37.55 79.82 -14.89
CA ALA A 36 -36.56 79.30 -13.94
C ALA A 36 -37.10 78.90 -12.55
N GLU A 37 -38.29 79.36 -12.15
CA GLU A 37 -38.82 79.11 -10.80
C GLU A 37 -39.71 77.86 -10.71
N LYS A 38 -40.36 77.42 -11.79
CA LYS A 38 -41.26 76.24 -11.77
C LYS A 38 -40.50 74.93 -12.00
N ASP A 39 -39.46 74.95 -12.83
CA ASP A 39 -38.60 73.77 -13.05
C ASP A 39 -37.63 73.54 -11.89
N SER A 40 -37.15 74.61 -11.24
CA SER A 40 -36.35 74.48 -10.01
C SER A 40 -37.19 73.95 -8.84
N GLN A 41 -38.45 74.33 -8.72
CA GLN A 41 -39.39 73.74 -7.77
C GLN A 41 -39.67 72.25 -8.08
N THR A 42 -39.86 71.89 -9.35
CA THR A 42 -40.07 70.49 -9.80
C THR A 42 -38.84 69.61 -9.55
N ILE A 43 -37.63 70.12 -9.83
CA ILE A 43 -36.37 69.41 -9.54
C ILE A 43 -36.14 69.29 -8.04
N GLN A 44 -36.45 70.34 -7.26
CA GLN A 44 -36.36 70.29 -5.79
C GLN A 44 -37.35 69.27 -5.19
N GLU A 45 -38.57 69.18 -5.73
CA GLU A 45 -39.56 68.18 -5.34
C GLU A 45 -39.09 66.76 -5.68
N MET A 46 -38.53 66.55 -6.87
CA MET A 46 -37.98 65.26 -7.27
C MET A 46 -36.74 64.86 -6.44
N ILE A 47 -35.91 65.83 -6.02
CA ILE A 47 -34.80 65.60 -5.08
C ILE A 47 -35.33 65.24 -3.69
N LYS A 48 -36.40 65.89 -3.21
CA LYS A 48 -37.06 65.54 -1.94
C LYS A 48 -37.69 64.15 -2.00
N GLU A 49 -38.40 63.82 -3.05
CA GLU A 49 -39.01 62.50 -3.26
C GLU A 49 -37.94 61.40 -3.36
N SER A 50 -36.82 61.68 -4.03
CA SER A 50 -35.68 60.76 -4.11
C SER A 50 -35.02 60.54 -2.74
N ARG A 51 -34.87 61.58 -1.93
CA ARG A 51 -34.37 61.48 -0.55
C ARG A 51 -35.32 60.66 0.31
N GLU A 52 -36.63 60.89 0.21
CA GLU A 52 -37.63 60.15 0.97
C GLU A 52 -37.70 58.67 0.55
N LYS A 53 -37.60 58.36 -0.75
CA LYS A 53 -37.47 56.98 -1.24
C LYS A 53 -36.20 56.30 -0.71
N MET A 54 -35.07 57.02 -0.66
CA MET A 54 -33.81 56.52 -0.11
C MET A 54 -33.87 56.31 1.41
N GLU A 55 -34.55 57.19 2.14
CA GLU A 55 -34.77 57.05 3.59
C GLU A 55 -35.69 55.88 3.90
N ARG A 56 -36.81 55.73 3.18
CA ARG A 56 -37.68 54.55 3.28
C ARG A 56 -36.93 53.27 2.98
N HIS A 57 -36.07 53.27 1.96
CA HIS A 57 -35.21 52.13 1.65
C HIS A 57 -34.19 51.88 2.77
N ARG A 58 -33.58 52.92 3.35
CA ARG A 58 -32.66 52.81 4.49
C ARG A 58 -33.34 52.26 5.73
N GLU A 59 -34.55 52.70 6.04
CA GLU A 59 -35.35 52.18 7.15
C GLU A 59 -35.75 50.72 6.92
N GLN A 60 -36.16 50.36 5.71
CA GLN A 60 -36.44 48.96 5.37
C GLN A 60 -35.18 48.09 5.54
N LEU A 61 -34.02 48.59 5.11
CA LEU A 61 -32.74 47.89 5.30
C LEU A 61 -32.34 47.80 6.78
N GLU A 62 -32.51 48.86 7.57
CA GLU A 62 -32.28 48.85 9.02
C GLU A 62 -33.21 47.86 9.73
N ARG A 63 -34.48 47.73 9.30
CA ARG A 63 -35.42 46.73 9.83
C ARG A 63 -35.03 45.29 9.44
N ILE A 64 -34.43 45.10 8.27
CA ILE A 64 -33.95 43.77 7.80
C ILE A 64 -32.63 43.37 8.48
N LYS A 65 -31.78 44.34 8.87
CA LYS A 65 -30.54 44.05 9.59
C LYS A 65 -30.84 43.44 10.96
N THR A 66 -30.57 42.14 11.10
CA THR A 66 -30.62 41.46 12.39
C THR A 66 -29.53 42.02 13.30
N LYS A 67 -29.91 42.44 14.52
CA LYS A 67 -28.96 42.84 15.56
C LYS A 67 -27.95 41.70 15.82
N PRO A 68 -26.63 42.00 15.92
CA PRO A 68 -25.62 40.97 16.10
C PRO A 68 -25.80 40.27 17.46
N ARG A 69 -25.97 38.94 17.43
CA ARG A 69 -26.01 38.12 18.64
C ARG A 69 -24.61 37.62 18.97
N TYR A 70 -23.99 38.20 19.99
CA TYR A 70 -22.58 37.94 20.31
C TYR A 70 -22.35 36.54 20.90
N GLY A 71 -23.34 35.98 21.61
CA GLY A 71 -23.28 34.63 22.19
C GLY A 71 -23.24 33.44 21.21
N ASP A 72 -23.66 33.59 19.95
CA ASP A 72 -23.73 32.46 19.00
C ASP A 72 -22.35 32.09 18.43
N ALA A 73 -21.46 33.08 18.28
CA ALA A 73 -20.14 32.87 17.69
C ALA A 73 -19.26 31.87 18.47
N PRO A 74 -19.18 31.93 19.82
CA PRO A 74 -18.52 30.90 20.62
C PRO A 74 -19.12 29.50 20.44
N LEU A 75 -20.45 29.37 20.46
CA LEU A 75 -21.14 28.08 20.34
C LEU A 75 -20.79 27.39 19.02
N GLU A 76 -20.82 28.16 17.93
CA GLU A 76 -20.47 27.65 16.61
C GLU A 76 -18.99 27.25 16.49
N ALA A 77 -18.08 27.98 17.15
CA ALA A 77 -16.67 27.63 17.20
C ALA A 77 -16.45 26.29 17.93
N TYR A 78 -17.13 26.06 19.06
CA TYR A 78 -17.08 24.78 19.77
C TYR A 78 -17.70 23.65 18.95
N ALA A 79 -18.82 23.88 18.27
CA ALA A 79 -19.45 22.88 17.40
C ALA A 79 -18.52 22.47 16.24
N ARG A 80 -17.86 23.44 15.60
CA ARG A 80 -16.83 23.17 14.58
C ARG A 80 -15.65 22.38 15.14
N LEU A 81 -15.18 22.74 16.33
CA LEU A 81 -14.09 22.03 16.99
C LEU A 81 -14.46 20.58 17.33
N ALA A 82 -15.67 20.35 17.84
CA ALA A 82 -16.17 19.02 18.19
C ALA A 82 -16.24 18.11 16.95
N ARG A 83 -16.73 18.64 15.83
CA ARG A 83 -16.85 17.91 14.56
C ARG A 83 -15.52 17.67 13.85
N ALA A 84 -14.49 18.46 14.14
CA ALA A 84 -13.18 18.33 13.49
C ALA A 84 -12.52 16.99 13.84
N LYS A 85 -12.27 16.15 12.83
CA LYS A 85 -11.62 14.83 12.97
C LYS A 85 -10.14 14.86 12.65
N ASN A 86 -9.70 15.82 11.83
CA ASN A 86 -8.32 15.92 11.37
C ASN A 86 -7.69 17.29 11.69
N LYS A 87 -6.36 17.38 11.58
CA LYS A 87 -5.60 18.61 11.88
C LYS A 87 -6.02 19.80 11.01
N SER A 88 -6.39 19.55 9.75
CA SER A 88 -6.86 20.58 8.83
C SER A 88 -8.18 21.21 9.31
N GLN A 89 -9.17 20.39 9.65
CA GLN A 89 -10.46 20.82 10.18
C GLN A 89 -10.31 21.53 11.54
N VAL A 90 -9.41 21.06 12.41
CA VAL A 90 -9.07 21.76 13.66
C VAL A 90 -8.48 23.15 13.36
N GLY A 91 -7.62 23.24 12.33
CA GLY A 91 -7.09 24.51 11.82
C GLY A 91 -8.16 25.45 11.29
N MET A 92 -9.13 24.94 10.53
CA MET A 92 -10.28 25.71 10.03
C MET A 92 -11.16 26.24 11.17
N ALA A 93 -11.46 25.40 12.17
CA ALA A 93 -12.22 25.79 13.36
C ALA A 93 -11.49 26.88 14.17
N ALA A 94 -10.19 26.72 14.38
CA ALA A 94 -9.36 27.74 15.04
C ALA A 94 -9.30 29.05 14.23
N GLY A 95 -9.23 28.95 12.89
CA GLY A 95 -9.28 30.11 12.00
C GLY A 95 -10.61 30.86 12.09
N TYR A 96 -11.73 30.15 12.15
CA TYR A 96 -13.04 30.75 12.40
C TYR A 96 -13.07 31.51 13.73
N ALA A 97 -12.61 30.89 14.81
CA ALA A 97 -12.57 31.52 16.13
C ALA A 97 -11.70 32.79 16.13
N ARG A 98 -10.50 32.74 15.52
CA ARG A 98 -9.62 33.92 15.37
C ARG A 98 -10.28 35.07 14.61
N ARG A 99 -11.00 34.79 13.53
CA ARG A 99 -11.74 35.81 12.78
C ARG A 99 -12.84 36.45 13.63
N ARG A 100 -13.61 35.65 14.37
CA ARG A 100 -14.64 36.17 15.28
C ARG A 100 -14.05 36.99 16.43
N ILE A 101 -12.90 36.61 16.99
CA ILE A 101 -12.18 37.42 17.97
C ILE A 101 -11.87 38.81 17.42
N ALA A 102 -11.35 38.90 16.19
CA ALA A 102 -11.04 40.19 15.57
C ALA A 102 -12.30 41.06 15.38
N GLN A 103 -13.42 40.46 14.96
CA GLN A 103 -14.70 41.17 14.82
C GLN A 103 -15.26 41.65 16.16
N LEU A 104 -15.21 40.82 17.20
CA LEU A 104 -15.66 41.20 18.55
C LEU A 104 -14.78 42.29 19.16
N ARG A 105 -13.47 42.29 18.90
CA ARG A 105 -12.58 43.37 19.32
C ARG A 105 -12.90 44.70 18.63
N ALA A 106 -13.35 44.67 17.37
CA ALA A 106 -13.84 45.86 16.68
C ALA A 106 -15.18 46.32 17.26
N ALA A 107 -16.13 45.40 17.46
CA ALA A 107 -17.45 45.68 18.05
C ALA A 107 -17.35 46.25 19.47
N LEU A 108 -16.37 45.80 20.26
CA LEU A 108 -16.14 46.33 21.62
C LEU A 108 -15.85 47.84 21.64
N ARG A 109 -15.35 48.40 20.53
CA ARG A 109 -15.08 49.84 20.38
C ARG A 109 -16.30 50.64 19.92
N THR A 110 -17.30 49.99 19.33
CA THR A 110 -18.49 50.64 18.76
C THR A 110 -19.73 50.47 19.65
N ASP A 111 -19.89 49.30 20.27
CA ASP A 111 -21.11 48.90 20.97
C ASP A 111 -20.88 48.88 22.49
N SER A 112 -21.03 50.03 23.15
CA SER A 112 -20.86 50.17 24.60
C SER A 112 -21.92 49.43 25.43
N GLU A 113 -23.12 49.24 24.88
CA GLU A 113 -24.25 48.59 25.57
C GLU A 113 -24.01 47.09 25.82
N ASN A 114 -23.32 46.40 24.91
CA ASN A 114 -23.13 44.94 24.94
C ASN A 114 -21.71 44.52 25.37
N THR A 115 -20.99 45.40 26.06
CA THR A 115 -19.56 45.21 26.41
C THR A 115 -19.29 43.93 27.19
N GLU A 116 -20.11 43.60 28.19
CA GLU A 116 -19.91 42.40 29.01
C GLU A 116 -20.18 41.10 28.23
N GLU A 117 -21.19 41.07 27.36
CA GLU A 117 -21.46 39.92 26.48
C GLU A 117 -20.32 39.72 25.48
N ILE A 118 -19.83 40.80 24.86
CA ILE A 118 -18.71 40.78 23.93
C ILE A 118 -17.44 40.26 24.63
N LYS A 119 -17.12 40.75 25.84
CA LYS A 119 -15.98 40.27 26.64
C LYS A 119 -16.12 38.79 26.99
N ALA A 120 -17.33 38.34 27.37
CA ALA A 120 -17.59 36.94 27.67
C ALA A 120 -17.40 36.05 26.43
N ALA A 121 -17.95 36.44 25.29
CA ALA A 121 -17.79 35.73 24.02
C ALA A 121 -16.30 35.67 23.59
N LEU A 122 -15.56 36.75 23.79
CA LEU A 122 -14.13 36.82 23.50
C LEU A 122 -13.33 35.82 24.35
N ARG A 123 -13.57 35.77 25.67
CA ARG A 123 -12.95 34.76 26.56
C ARG A 123 -13.27 33.33 26.11
N GLN A 124 -14.51 33.07 25.67
CA GLN A 124 -14.89 31.75 25.20
C GLN A 124 -14.21 31.37 23.87
N LEU A 125 -14.07 32.31 22.94
CA LEU A 125 -13.37 32.08 21.68
C LEU A 125 -11.86 31.89 21.89
N GLU A 126 -11.24 32.63 22.80
CA GLU A 126 -9.84 32.42 23.18
C GLU A 126 -9.62 31.02 23.77
N LYS A 127 -10.52 30.57 24.65
CA LYS A 127 -10.53 29.17 25.14
C LYS A 127 -10.69 28.17 23.99
N ALA A 128 -11.57 28.45 23.02
CA ALA A 128 -11.75 27.58 21.86
C ALA A 128 -10.47 27.47 21.01
N VAL A 129 -9.73 28.56 20.83
CA VAL A 129 -8.43 28.56 20.13
C VAL A 129 -7.39 27.74 20.90
N SER A 130 -7.26 27.93 22.22
CA SER A 130 -6.35 27.13 23.05
C SER A 130 -6.69 25.64 23.02
N ARG A 131 -7.99 25.31 23.09
CA ARG A 131 -8.49 23.93 22.99
C ARG A 131 -8.21 23.33 21.60
N ALA A 132 -8.31 24.12 20.53
CA ALA A 132 -7.93 23.71 19.19
C ALA A 132 -6.44 23.40 19.09
N GLY A 133 -5.58 24.21 19.71
CA GLY A 133 -4.15 23.95 19.80
C GLY A 133 -3.85 22.62 20.48
N LYS A 134 -4.52 22.35 21.61
CA LYS A 134 -4.39 21.09 22.34
C LYS A 134 -4.85 19.89 21.49
N LYS A 135 -6.06 19.95 20.92
CA LYS A 135 -6.60 18.89 20.05
C LYS A 135 -5.68 18.60 18.85
N LYS A 136 -5.07 19.62 18.25
CA LYS A 136 -4.10 19.44 17.15
C LYS A 136 -2.86 18.65 17.61
N GLN A 137 -2.34 18.95 18.81
CA GLN A 137 -1.20 18.22 19.36
C GLN A 137 -1.56 16.77 19.73
N ASP A 138 -2.74 16.53 20.26
CA ASP A 138 -3.19 15.18 20.61
C ASP A 138 -3.34 14.31 19.34
N LEU A 139 -3.96 14.85 18.28
CA LEU A 139 -3.99 14.20 16.96
C LEU A 139 -2.58 13.95 16.39
N GLN A 140 -1.62 14.85 16.59
CA GLN A 140 -0.22 14.62 16.18
C GLN A 140 0.41 13.45 16.94
N LYS A 141 0.14 13.34 18.25
CA LYS A 141 0.67 12.25 19.08
C LYS A 141 0.03 10.91 18.73
N GLU A 142 -1.26 10.89 18.42
CA GLU A 142 -1.98 9.70 17.96
C GLU A 142 -1.37 9.17 16.66
N GLU A 143 -1.22 10.01 15.64
CA GLU A 143 -0.60 9.62 14.36
C GLU A 143 0.83 9.07 14.55
N LEU A 144 1.64 9.66 15.43
CA LEU A 144 2.98 9.15 15.71
C LEU A 144 2.96 7.80 16.43
N LYS A 145 1.98 7.56 17.30
CA LYS A 145 1.81 6.26 17.97
C LYS A 145 1.33 5.19 17.00
N GLU A 146 0.41 5.52 16.11
CA GLU A 146 -0.08 4.64 15.05
C GLU A 146 1.06 4.24 14.11
N ALA A 147 1.84 5.22 13.63
CA ALA A 147 2.99 4.96 12.78
C ALA A 147 4.07 4.10 13.47
N ARG A 148 4.29 4.28 14.79
CA ARG A 148 5.19 3.42 15.56
C ARG A 148 4.64 2.00 15.68
N ARG A 149 3.34 1.84 15.93
CA ARG A 149 2.67 0.55 16.01
C ARG A 149 2.77 -0.21 14.69
N GLU A 150 2.51 0.45 13.58
CA GLU A 150 2.62 -0.14 12.24
C GLU A 150 4.04 -0.64 11.95
N ARG A 151 5.06 0.18 12.26
CA ARG A 151 6.47 -0.24 12.12
C ARG A 151 6.82 -1.47 12.95
N LEU A 152 6.36 -1.54 14.20
CA LEU A 152 6.59 -2.70 15.06
C LEU A 152 5.94 -3.97 14.48
N ILE A 153 4.73 -3.85 13.94
CA ILE A 153 4.04 -4.99 13.29
C ILE A 153 4.84 -5.44 12.07
N GLU A 154 5.27 -4.50 11.21
CA GLU A 154 6.10 -4.84 10.05
C GLU A 154 7.43 -5.49 10.45
N GLU A 155 8.09 -5.00 11.50
CA GLU A 155 9.33 -5.56 12.01
C GLU A 155 9.13 -6.99 12.53
N GLU A 156 8.09 -7.23 13.33
CA GLU A 156 7.74 -8.58 13.80
C GLU A 156 7.42 -9.53 12.64
N GLU A 157 6.67 -9.08 11.64
CA GLU A 157 6.35 -9.87 10.46
C GLU A 157 7.60 -10.21 9.66
N ARG A 158 8.52 -9.25 9.49
CA ARG A 158 9.82 -9.48 8.84
C ARG A 158 10.67 -10.48 9.61
N GLU A 159 10.73 -10.37 10.94
CA GLU A 159 11.45 -11.33 11.77
C GLU A 159 10.87 -12.75 11.63
N ARG A 160 9.55 -12.88 11.71
CA ARG A 160 8.86 -14.16 11.55
C ARG A 160 9.14 -14.76 10.17
N ALA A 161 9.06 -13.94 9.12
CA ALA A 161 9.39 -14.37 7.76
C ALA A 161 10.86 -14.81 7.62
N GLN A 162 11.80 -14.11 8.26
CA GLN A 162 13.21 -14.50 8.27
C GLN A 162 13.44 -15.83 8.99
N ARG A 163 12.81 -16.05 10.15
CA ARG A 163 12.90 -17.31 10.89
C ARG A 163 12.38 -18.48 10.04
N LEU A 164 11.20 -18.33 9.45
CA LEU A 164 10.62 -19.34 8.56
C LEU A 164 11.52 -19.63 7.35
N ASN A 165 12.10 -18.59 6.74
CA ASN A 165 13.03 -18.75 5.63
C ASN A 165 14.32 -19.50 6.04
N GLN A 166 14.83 -19.26 7.24
CA GLN A 166 16.00 -19.99 7.76
C GLN A 166 15.66 -21.47 7.99
N GLU A 167 14.51 -21.77 8.59
CA GLU A 167 14.04 -23.15 8.78
C GLU A 167 13.88 -23.87 7.45
N LEU A 168 13.26 -23.22 6.47
CA LEU A 168 13.08 -23.77 5.13
C LEU A 168 14.41 -23.97 4.40
N ARG A 169 15.38 -23.06 4.56
CA ARG A 169 16.75 -23.24 4.02
C ARG A 169 17.45 -24.44 4.68
N ARG A 170 17.35 -24.60 6.00
CA ARG A 170 17.91 -25.76 6.72
C ARG A 170 17.29 -27.06 6.23
N ALA A 171 15.96 -27.12 6.13
CA ALA A 171 15.25 -28.30 5.62
C ALA A 171 15.68 -28.66 4.19
N LYS A 172 15.78 -27.66 3.29
CA LYS A 172 16.27 -27.86 1.92
C LYS A 172 17.72 -28.33 1.88
N MET A 173 18.60 -27.79 2.73
CA MET A 173 20.00 -28.19 2.79
C MET A 173 20.16 -29.62 3.32
N LEU A 174 19.41 -29.99 4.36
CA LEU A 174 19.39 -31.38 4.86
C LEU A 174 18.87 -32.36 3.80
N ARG A 175 17.83 -31.97 3.05
CA ARG A 175 17.33 -32.76 1.92
C ARG A 175 18.40 -32.91 0.84
N PHE A 176 19.04 -31.83 0.43
CA PHE A 176 20.11 -31.84 -0.57
C PHE A 176 21.29 -32.73 -0.16
N LEU A 177 21.72 -32.66 1.11
CA LEU A 177 22.78 -33.52 1.63
C LEU A 177 22.37 -34.99 1.56
N ARG A 178 21.14 -35.33 1.97
CA ARG A 178 20.61 -36.70 1.90
C ARG A 178 20.57 -37.24 0.47
N GLU A 179 20.04 -36.46 -0.47
CA GLU A 179 20.00 -36.81 -1.90
C GLU A 179 21.41 -37.00 -2.46
N ARG A 180 22.36 -36.13 -2.07
CA ARG A 180 23.77 -36.26 -2.44
C ARG A 180 24.41 -37.52 -1.87
N SER A 181 24.09 -37.89 -0.63
CA SER A 181 24.56 -39.13 -0.02
C SER A 181 24.09 -40.36 -0.80
N TYR A 182 22.81 -40.44 -1.18
CA TYR A 182 22.30 -41.56 -1.99
C TYR A 182 23.03 -41.72 -3.32
N MET A 183 23.33 -40.60 -4.00
CA MET A 183 24.11 -40.63 -5.24
C MET A 183 25.54 -41.11 -5.00
N HIS A 184 26.15 -40.72 -3.88
CA HIS A 184 27.50 -41.12 -3.54
C HIS A 184 27.58 -42.61 -3.17
N GLU A 185 26.61 -43.10 -2.38
CA GLU A 185 26.46 -44.52 -2.04
C GLU A 185 26.33 -45.37 -3.31
N ALA A 186 25.46 -44.98 -4.24
CA ALA A 186 25.29 -45.68 -5.51
C ALA A 186 26.60 -45.76 -6.34
N VAL A 187 27.44 -44.72 -6.29
CA VAL A 187 28.75 -44.72 -6.96
C VAL A 187 29.73 -45.67 -6.26
N ILE A 188 29.79 -45.65 -4.92
CA ILE A 188 30.65 -46.53 -4.13
C ILE A 188 30.25 -47.99 -4.36
N ASP A 189 28.96 -48.30 -4.27
CA ASP A 189 28.43 -49.65 -4.49
C ASP A 189 28.80 -50.14 -5.90
N GLY A 190 28.65 -49.29 -6.91
CA GLY A 190 29.08 -49.60 -8.28
C GLY A 190 30.57 -49.93 -8.40
N GLN A 191 31.44 -49.21 -7.68
CA GLN A 191 32.88 -49.51 -7.64
C GLN A 191 33.18 -50.83 -6.91
N GLN A 192 32.52 -51.07 -5.78
CA GLN A 192 32.69 -52.31 -5.01
C GLN A 192 32.23 -53.53 -5.82
N GLN A 193 31.09 -53.45 -6.50
CA GLN A 193 30.62 -54.53 -7.38
C GLN A 193 31.58 -54.79 -8.54
N LYS A 194 32.18 -53.75 -9.12
CA LYS A 194 33.24 -53.91 -10.14
C LYS A 194 34.45 -54.66 -9.59
N MET A 195 34.96 -54.28 -8.41
CA MET A 195 36.09 -54.96 -7.77
C MET A 195 35.75 -56.43 -7.48
N LEU A 196 34.59 -56.71 -6.87
CA LEU A 196 34.15 -58.08 -6.59
C LEU A 196 34.01 -58.90 -7.88
N SER A 197 33.46 -58.32 -8.95
CA SER A 197 33.34 -59.00 -10.24
C SER A 197 34.71 -59.31 -10.86
N ALA A 198 35.66 -58.38 -10.77
CA ALA A 198 37.03 -58.58 -11.25
C ALA A 198 37.72 -59.71 -10.49
N THR A 199 37.63 -59.73 -9.15
CA THR A 199 38.19 -60.79 -8.32
C THR A 199 37.55 -62.15 -8.61
N ARG A 200 36.22 -62.22 -8.76
CA ARG A 200 35.53 -63.47 -9.14
C ARG A 200 35.98 -63.99 -10.50
N ASN A 201 36.16 -63.11 -11.48
CA ASN A 201 36.64 -63.47 -12.80
C ASN A 201 38.09 -63.97 -12.76
N GLU A 202 38.95 -63.35 -11.95
CA GLU A 202 40.33 -63.78 -11.76
C GLU A 202 40.41 -65.17 -11.11
N LEU A 203 39.65 -65.41 -10.02
CA LEU A 203 39.55 -66.74 -9.41
C LEU A 203 39.04 -67.80 -10.39
N ARG A 204 38.06 -67.44 -11.24
CA ARG A 204 37.57 -68.34 -12.29
C ARG A 204 38.65 -68.66 -13.33
N ARG A 205 39.43 -67.66 -13.75
CA ARG A 205 40.58 -67.86 -14.66
C ARG A 205 41.63 -68.76 -14.02
N GLN A 206 41.94 -68.55 -12.75
CA GLN A 206 42.86 -69.41 -12.00
C GLN A 206 42.34 -70.85 -11.92
N ALA A 207 41.06 -71.05 -11.60
CA ALA A 207 40.44 -72.38 -11.58
C ALA A 207 40.47 -73.05 -12.97
N GLN A 208 40.20 -72.30 -14.05
CA GLN A 208 40.31 -72.82 -15.42
C GLN A 208 41.75 -73.16 -15.80
N ALA A 209 42.73 -72.34 -15.40
CA ALA A 209 44.15 -72.60 -15.63
C ALA A 209 44.61 -73.86 -14.87
N LEU A 210 44.18 -74.03 -13.61
CA LEU A 210 44.41 -75.25 -12.84
C LEU A 210 43.72 -76.45 -13.48
N GLN A 211 42.49 -76.31 -13.97
CA GLN A 211 41.78 -77.38 -14.67
C GLN A 211 42.44 -77.74 -16.01
N GLY A 212 43.07 -76.78 -16.70
CA GLY A 212 43.90 -77.06 -17.87
C GLY A 212 45.22 -77.76 -17.53
N ALA A 213 45.78 -77.48 -16.36
CA ALA A 213 47.01 -78.13 -15.87
C ALA A 213 46.76 -79.53 -15.25
N LEU A 214 45.60 -79.76 -14.64
CA LEU A 214 45.17 -81.04 -14.05
C LEU A 214 44.23 -81.86 -14.95
N GLY A 215 43.81 -81.31 -16.09
CA GLY A 215 43.01 -82.04 -17.08
C GLY A 215 43.80 -83.25 -17.57
N PRO A 216 43.12 -84.35 -17.96
CA PRO A 216 43.81 -85.54 -18.43
C PRO A 216 44.72 -85.13 -19.59
N SER A 217 46.03 -85.39 -19.46
CA SER A 217 46.97 -85.30 -20.57
C SER A 217 46.32 -85.95 -21.79
N PRO A 218 46.48 -85.42 -23.02
CA PRO A 218 45.99 -86.09 -24.22
C PRO A 218 46.47 -87.55 -24.29
N GLU A 219 47.61 -87.88 -23.69
CA GLU A 219 48.08 -89.27 -23.52
C GLU A 219 47.29 -90.07 -22.47
N TYR A 220 46.84 -89.45 -21.38
CA TYR A 220 46.00 -90.11 -20.36
C TYR A 220 44.56 -90.35 -20.86
N ALA A 221 44.00 -89.41 -21.63
CA ALA A 221 42.71 -89.59 -22.30
C ALA A 221 42.79 -90.67 -23.39
N ALA A 222 43.90 -90.76 -24.13
CA ALA A 222 44.16 -91.84 -25.07
C ALA A 222 44.32 -93.20 -24.39
N GLN A 223 44.97 -93.25 -23.21
CA GLN A 223 45.09 -94.48 -22.41
C GLN A 223 43.74 -94.95 -21.84
N GLN A 224 42.86 -94.04 -21.43
CA GLN A 224 41.50 -94.40 -20.98
C GLN A 224 40.63 -94.95 -22.13
N TYR A 225 40.74 -94.36 -23.34
CA TYR A 225 40.08 -94.90 -24.53
C TYR A 225 40.68 -96.24 -25.01
N ALA A 226 42.00 -96.41 -24.91
CA ALA A 226 42.68 -97.67 -25.19
C ALA A 226 42.35 -98.76 -24.16
N ALA A 227 42.19 -98.40 -22.88
CA ALA A 227 41.76 -99.31 -21.82
C ALA A 227 40.28 -99.71 -21.96
N ALA A 228 39.41 -98.80 -22.42
CA ALA A 228 38.00 -99.10 -22.70
C ALA A 228 37.77 -99.92 -23.99
N SER A 229 38.79 -100.09 -24.83
CA SER A 229 38.74 -100.90 -26.07
C SER A 229 39.51 -102.22 -25.98
N ALA A 230 40.02 -102.58 -24.80
CA ALA A 230 40.55 -103.91 -24.49
C ALA A 230 39.44 -104.80 -23.87
N PRO A 231 39.33 -106.09 -24.25
CA PRO A 231 38.21 -106.93 -23.84
C PRO A 231 38.17 -107.19 -22.34
N GLU A 232 36.98 -107.02 -21.77
CA GLU A 232 36.63 -107.26 -20.37
C GLU A 232 36.96 -108.69 -19.93
N ALA A 233 37.78 -108.80 -18.87
CA ALA A 233 37.84 -109.98 -18.02
C ALA A 233 37.22 -109.61 -16.66
N ALA A 234 36.14 -110.32 -16.37
CA ALA A 234 35.28 -110.17 -15.21
C ALA A 234 35.99 -110.39 -13.86
N GLY A 235 35.53 -109.67 -12.83
CA GLY A 235 35.82 -110.01 -11.44
C GLY A 235 35.30 -109.00 -10.42
N GLY A 236 34.10 -109.25 -9.88
CA GLY A 236 33.60 -108.85 -8.55
C GLY A 236 33.54 -107.35 -8.22
N GLY A 237 32.40 -106.73 -7.96
CA GLY A 237 31.36 -107.16 -7.03
C GLY A 237 31.57 -106.46 -5.67
N GLU A 238 30.67 -105.51 -5.36
CA GLU A 238 30.34 -104.95 -4.03
C GLU A 238 31.39 -104.09 -3.28
N ALA A 239 31.04 -103.02 -2.58
CA ALA A 239 29.78 -102.35 -2.32
C ALA A 239 30.05 -100.91 -1.82
N ALA A 240 29.08 -100.04 -2.09
CA ALA A 240 28.96 -98.72 -1.47
C ALA A 240 28.69 -98.83 0.04
N PRO A 241 29.11 -97.81 0.82
CA PRO A 241 28.11 -97.11 1.62
C PRO A 241 28.28 -95.58 1.46
N ALA A 242 27.28 -94.89 0.90
CA ALA A 242 26.16 -94.32 1.64
C ALA A 242 26.60 -93.12 2.52
N ALA A 243 26.29 -91.93 2.01
CA ALA A 243 26.38 -90.66 2.73
C ALA A 243 25.38 -90.61 3.90
N PRO A 244 25.74 -90.00 5.04
CA PRO A 244 24.77 -89.38 5.92
C PRO A 244 24.65 -87.89 5.54
N GLY A 245 23.59 -87.57 4.80
CA GLY A 245 23.00 -86.23 4.86
C GLY A 245 22.41 -86.03 6.25
N VAL A 246 22.75 -84.92 6.89
CA VAL A 246 22.03 -84.41 8.06
C VAL A 246 21.66 -82.97 7.76
N ASP A 247 20.38 -82.81 7.44
CA ASP A 247 19.60 -81.60 7.61
C ASP A 247 19.64 -81.12 9.07
N MET A 248 19.78 -79.81 9.26
CA MET A 248 19.25 -78.96 10.35
C MET A 248 20.17 -77.71 10.46
N GLN A 249 19.71 -76.47 10.50
CA GLN A 249 18.48 -75.93 11.08
C GLN A 249 18.12 -74.59 10.40
N VAL A 250 16.81 -74.33 10.38
CA VAL A 250 16.14 -73.02 10.26
C VAL A 250 16.60 -72.07 11.36
#